data_AF-A0A3E0H1P9-F1
#
_entry.id   AF-A0A3E0H1P9-F1
#
_cell.length_a   1.000
_cell.length_b   1.000
_cell.length_c   1.000
_cell.angle_alpha   90.00
_cell.angle_beta   90.00
_cell.angle_gamma   90.00
#
_symmetry.space_group_name_H-M   'P 1'
#
loop_
_entity.id
_entity.type
_entity.pdbx_description
1 polymer ?
#
loop_
_entity_poly.entity_id
_entity_poly.type
_entity_poly.pdbx_seq_one_letter_code
_entity_poly.pdbx_strand_id
1 'polypeptide(L)'
;MNTSRPRLRIVSDQTSLGSRFRLVDLLGSYPTLDVAAKANNWPTRAAMAGKAIVEIIPGTIEEQNPTDRLWTDVEYARYLKGLTTSGNLAQAQIFPAVHNTASGDPAPAKADTTLRPWFVVFDGDASGYIDTSFYVTNHYYLITTDAENVKPAIDDVKPTVQQAQDRVALPAGKGASVVGTDWRQLTTVLPEVLPRG
;
A
#
# COMPACT_ATOMS: atom_id res chain seq x y z
N MET A 1 9.12 13.76 25.34
CA MET A 1 8.31 12.71 24.68
C MET A 1 8.40 12.93 23.19
N ASN A 2 9.23 12.14 22.51
CA ASN A 2 9.37 12.22 21.05
C ASN A 2 8.25 11.35 20.47
N THR A 3 7.14 11.98 20.08
CA THR A 3 5.99 11.25 19.54
C THR A 3 6.39 10.61 18.22
N SER A 4 6.40 9.28 18.17
CA SER A 4 6.44 8.52 16.92
C SER A 4 5.36 9.07 16.00
N ARG A 5 5.74 9.58 14.83
CA ARG A 5 4.77 10.04 13.83
C ARG A 5 4.66 8.95 12.77
N PRO A 6 3.50 8.29 12.63
CA PRO A 6 3.29 7.33 11.56
C PRO A 6 3.42 8.03 10.20
N ARG A 7 3.84 7.29 9.17
CA ARG A 7 3.82 7.80 7.80
C ARG A 7 2.43 7.54 7.21
N LEU A 8 1.75 8.64 6.86
CA LEU A 8 0.48 8.62 6.16
C LEU A 8 0.73 8.83 4.67
N ARG A 9 0.34 7.87 3.84
CA ARG A 9 0.32 8.03 2.38
C ARG A 9 -1.13 8.15 1.91
N ILE A 10 -1.37 9.17 1.10
CA ILE A 10 -2.65 9.38 0.41
C ILE A 10 -2.42 9.06 -1.05
N VAL A 11 -3.11 8.05 -1.56
CA VAL A 11 -3.16 7.77 -3.00
C VAL A 11 -4.45 8.40 -3.53
N SER A 12 -4.29 9.50 -4.27
CA SER A 12 -5.40 10.26 -4.84
C SER A 12 -4.97 10.92 -6.14
N ASP A 13 -5.89 11.05 -7.08
CA ASP A 13 -5.73 11.87 -8.30
C ASP A 13 -6.22 13.32 -8.13
N GLN A 14 -6.53 13.74 -6.89
CA GLN A 14 -7.14 15.04 -6.57
C GLN A 14 -6.29 15.92 -5.63
N THR A 15 -6.57 17.23 -5.64
CA THR A 15 -5.96 18.26 -4.78
C THR A 15 -6.60 18.41 -3.39
N SER A 16 -7.65 17.63 -3.09
CA SER A 16 -8.26 17.51 -1.76
C SER A 16 -8.62 16.05 -1.49
N LEU A 17 -8.75 15.64 -0.21
CA LEU A 17 -9.02 14.24 0.16
C LEU A 17 -10.36 13.67 -0.37
N GLY A 18 -11.23 14.50 -0.97
CA GLY A 18 -12.48 14.07 -1.59
C GLY A 18 -13.31 13.14 -0.71
N SER A 19 -13.99 12.19 -1.34
CA SER A 19 -14.53 11.01 -0.65
C SER A 19 -13.41 9.97 -0.45
N ARG A 20 -13.52 9.07 0.52
CA ARG A 20 -12.53 8.01 0.73
C ARG A 20 -13.10 6.67 0.32
N PHE A 21 -12.28 5.83 -0.32
CA PHE A 21 -12.55 4.40 -0.40
C PHE A 21 -12.04 3.76 0.88
N ARG A 22 -12.96 3.16 1.64
CA ARG A 22 -12.71 2.67 2.99
C ARG A 22 -12.68 1.16 3.03
N LEU A 23 -12.25 0.63 4.17
CA LEU A 23 -12.18 -0.81 4.43
C LEU A 23 -13.54 -1.48 4.28
N VAL A 24 -14.62 -0.86 4.75
CA VAL A 24 -15.97 -1.40 4.58
C VAL A 24 -16.45 -1.42 3.14
N ASP A 25 -15.94 -0.51 2.31
CA ASP A 25 -16.27 -0.46 0.89
C ASP A 25 -15.56 -1.62 0.15
N LEU A 26 -14.33 -1.98 0.56
CA LEU A 26 -13.66 -3.21 0.10
C LEU A 26 -14.27 -4.47 0.71
N LEU A 27 -14.66 -4.45 1.98
CA LEU A 27 -15.18 -5.63 2.68
C LEU A 27 -16.48 -6.14 2.06
N GLY A 28 -17.41 -5.24 1.73
CA GLY A 28 -18.73 -5.61 1.23
C GLY A 28 -19.42 -6.61 2.15
N SER A 29 -19.81 -7.76 1.60
CA SER A 29 -20.44 -8.88 2.34
C SER A 29 -19.45 -9.96 2.79
N TYR A 30 -18.14 -9.80 2.54
CA TYR A 30 -17.14 -10.79 2.87
C TYR A 30 -16.81 -10.79 4.37
N PRO A 31 -16.38 -11.94 4.94
CA PRO A 31 -16.10 -12.05 6.37
C PRO A 31 -14.83 -11.29 6.81
N THR A 32 -13.88 -11.09 5.91
CA THR A 32 -12.61 -10.38 6.18
C THR A 32 -12.14 -9.63 4.92
N LEU A 33 -11.24 -8.65 5.10
CA LEU A 33 -10.64 -7.94 3.97
C LEU A 33 -9.82 -8.87 3.10
N ASP A 34 -9.08 -9.81 3.70
CA ASP A 34 -8.33 -10.84 2.96
C ASP A 34 -9.21 -11.64 2.00
N VAL A 35 -10.37 -12.12 2.47
CA VAL A 35 -11.30 -12.86 1.61
C VAL A 35 -11.89 -11.94 0.53
N ALA A 36 -12.19 -10.69 0.86
CA ALA A 36 -12.69 -9.72 -0.12
C ALA A 36 -11.67 -9.40 -1.21
N ALA A 37 -10.41 -9.19 -0.84
CA ALA A 37 -9.31 -8.93 -1.77
C ALA A 37 -9.08 -10.15 -2.66
N LYS A 38 -8.98 -11.36 -2.10
CA LYS A 38 -8.85 -12.62 -2.88
C LYS A 38 -10.01 -12.86 -3.85
N ALA A 39 -11.19 -12.33 -3.56
CA ALA A 39 -12.34 -12.36 -4.46
C ALA A 39 -12.35 -11.21 -5.49
N ASN A 40 -11.27 -10.43 -5.57
CA ASN A 40 -11.11 -9.24 -6.40
C ASN A 40 -12.21 -8.18 -6.17
N ASN A 41 -12.62 -7.97 -4.92
CA ASN A 41 -13.68 -7.00 -4.60
C ASN A 41 -13.22 -5.53 -4.66
N TRP A 42 -12.06 -5.25 -5.27
CA TRP A 42 -11.61 -3.89 -5.51
C TRP A 42 -12.50 -3.21 -6.57
N PRO A 43 -12.85 -1.93 -6.38
CA PRO A 43 -13.63 -1.19 -7.36
C PRO A 43 -12.83 -1.00 -8.65
N THR A 44 -13.56 -0.85 -9.76
CA THR A 44 -12.95 -0.40 -11.01
C THR A 44 -12.35 1.00 -10.84
N ARG A 45 -11.35 1.34 -11.67
CA ARG A 45 -10.76 2.69 -11.67
C ARG A 45 -11.81 3.80 -11.84
N ALA A 46 -12.80 3.57 -12.70
CA ALA A 46 -13.89 4.53 -12.90
C ALA A 46 -14.73 4.73 -11.61
N ALA A 47 -14.99 3.67 -10.85
CA ALA A 47 -15.69 3.74 -9.56
C ALA A 47 -14.85 4.38 -8.43
N MET A 48 -13.55 4.57 -8.66
CA MET A 48 -12.61 5.26 -7.79
C MET A 48 -12.46 6.76 -8.12
N ALA A 49 -13.10 7.26 -9.18
CA ALA A 49 -13.04 8.68 -9.52
C ALA A 49 -13.51 9.55 -8.34
N GLY A 50 -12.68 10.53 -7.94
CA GLY A 50 -12.96 11.42 -6.80
C GLY A 50 -12.82 10.74 -5.42
N LYS A 51 -12.20 9.57 -5.36
CA LYS A 51 -11.90 8.86 -4.11
C LYS A 51 -10.40 8.79 -3.83
N ALA A 52 -10.04 8.89 -2.56
CA ALA A 52 -8.70 8.59 -2.07
C ALA A 52 -8.64 7.24 -1.35
N ILE A 53 -7.52 6.53 -1.49
CA ILE A 53 -7.12 5.45 -0.59
C ILE A 53 -6.10 6.03 0.38
N VAL A 54 -6.25 5.72 1.67
CA VAL A 54 -5.34 6.16 2.71
C VAL A 54 -4.66 4.93 3.31
N GLU A 55 -3.34 4.95 3.31
CA GLU A 55 -2.48 3.90 3.85
C GLU A 55 -1.70 4.42 5.05
N ILE A 56 -1.44 3.52 6.01
CA ILE A 56 -0.50 3.75 7.10
C ILE A 56 0.55 2.64 7.18
N ILE A 57 1.82 3.05 7.27
CA ILE A 57 2.98 2.19 7.50
C ILE A 57 3.70 2.62 8.78
N PRO A 58 4.48 1.72 9.41
CA PRO A 58 5.46 2.12 10.41
C PRO A 58 6.42 3.18 9.83
N GLY A 59 6.73 4.20 10.62
CA GLY A 59 7.72 5.22 10.35
C GLY A 59 9.09 4.87 10.92
N THR A 60 10.14 5.36 10.27
CA THR A 60 11.54 5.05 10.56
C THR A 60 11.99 5.27 12.02
N ILE A 61 11.35 6.18 12.76
CA ILE A 61 11.67 6.39 14.19
C ILE A 61 11.15 5.25 15.07
N GLU A 62 9.98 4.70 14.75
CA GLU A 62 9.38 3.60 15.51
C GLU A 62 10.14 2.29 15.27
N GLU A 63 10.64 2.09 14.06
CA GLU A 63 11.42 0.91 13.68
C GLU A 63 12.75 0.83 14.47
N GLN A 64 13.30 1.97 14.86
CA GLN A 64 14.54 2.07 15.62
C GLN A 64 14.30 2.16 17.14
N ASN A 65 13.06 2.11 17.61
CA ASN A 65 12.75 2.27 19.03
C ASN A 65 13.10 0.99 19.82
N PRO A 66 14.05 1.03 20.78
CA PRO A 66 14.43 -0.16 21.54
C PRO A 66 13.41 -0.57 22.61
N THR A 67 12.45 0.31 22.92
CA THR A 67 11.53 0.16 24.06
C THR A 67 10.07 -0.07 23.67
N ASP A 68 9.68 0.28 22.44
CA ASP A 68 8.35 0.05 21.92
C ASP A 68 8.41 -0.87 20.71
N ARG A 69 7.67 -1.97 20.76
CA ARG A 69 7.62 -2.98 19.72
C ARG A 69 6.23 -3.11 19.10
N LEU A 70 5.27 -2.30 19.55
CA LEU A 70 3.97 -2.27 18.93
C LEU A 70 4.02 -1.28 17.76
N TRP A 71 4.38 -1.80 16.59
CA TRP A 71 4.40 -0.99 15.39
C TRP A 71 2.99 -0.61 14.95
N THR A 72 2.90 0.54 14.30
CA THR A 72 1.69 1.21 13.83
C THR A 72 0.78 0.26 13.05
N ASP A 73 1.36 -0.58 12.20
CA ASP A 73 0.62 -1.55 11.40
C ASP A 73 -0.13 -2.59 12.28
N VAL A 74 0.53 -3.11 13.30
CA VAL A 74 -0.05 -4.05 14.29
C VAL A 74 -1.08 -3.35 15.17
N GLU A 75 -0.78 -2.14 15.66
CA GLU A 75 -1.70 -1.36 16.49
C GLU A 75 -2.99 -1.08 15.74
N TYR A 76 -2.88 -0.61 14.50
CA TYR A 76 -4.02 -0.27 13.68
C TYR A 76 -4.83 -1.53 13.30
N ALA A 77 -4.17 -2.66 12.99
CA ALA A 77 -4.88 -3.92 12.75
C ALA A 77 -5.65 -4.43 13.99
N ARG A 78 -5.11 -4.25 15.20
CA ARG A 78 -5.84 -4.54 16.45
C ARG A 78 -7.04 -3.63 16.65
N TYR A 79 -6.88 -2.35 16.33
CA TYR A 79 -8.00 -1.39 16.34
C TYR A 79 -9.12 -1.82 15.39
N LEU A 80 -8.80 -2.24 14.15
CA LEU A 80 -9.78 -2.75 13.19
C LEU A 80 -10.51 -4.01 13.68
N LYS A 81 -9.77 -4.94 14.29
CA LYS A 81 -10.37 -6.12 14.94
C LYS A 81 -11.37 -5.71 16.03
N GLY A 82 -11.00 -4.76 16.89
CA GLY A 82 -11.89 -4.22 17.93
C GLY A 82 -13.13 -3.51 17.38
N LEU A 83 -12.98 -2.70 16.33
CA LEU A 83 -14.11 -2.09 15.64
C LEU A 83 -15.06 -3.14 15.04
N THR A 84 -14.52 -4.22 14.49
CA THR A 84 -15.32 -5.29 13.91
C THR A 84 -16.14 -6.01 14.98
N THR A 85 -15.51 -6.38 16.09
CA THR A 85 -16.21 -7.00 17.24
C THR A 85 -17.30 -6.11 17.82
N SER A 86 -17.13 -4.78 17.77
CA SER A 86 -18.12 -3.82 18.27
C SER A 86 -19.14 -3.34 17.22
N GLY A 87 -19.10 -3.85 15.99
CA GLY A 87 -20.01 -3.45 14.91
C GLY A 87 -19.75 -2.04 14.34
N ASN A 88 -18.56 -1.49 14.57
CA ASN A 88 -18.19 -0.10 14.24
C ASN A 88 -17.16 0.02 13.11
N LEU A 89 -16.92 -1.04 12.33
CA LEU A 89 -15.88 -1.05 11.29
C LEU A 89 -16.05 0.08 10.25
N ALA A 90 -17.26 0.57 10.02
CA ALA A 90 -17.54 1.70 9.12
C ALA A 90 -16.83 3.02 9.50
N GLN A 91 -16.36 3.14 10.74
CA GLN A 91 -15.57 4.27 11.22
C GLN A 91 -14.13 4.25 10.69
N ALA A 92 -13.59 3.08 10.32
CA ALA A 92 -12.24 2.96 9.80
C ALA A 92 -12.11 3.56 8.39
N GLN A 93 -11.05 4.35 8.19
CA GLN A 93 -10.79 5.07 6.93
C GLN A 93 -9.42 4.78 6.31
N ILE A 94 -8.57 4.03 7.01
CA ILE A 94 -7.15 3.86 6.68
C ILE A 94 -6.83 2.37 6.60
N PHE A 95 -6.17 1.95 5.54
CA PHE A 95 -5.67 0.60 5.39
C PHE A 95 -4.29 0.49 6.06
N PRO A 96 -4.11 -0.40 7.06
CA PRO A 96 -2.77 -0.72 7.53
C PRO A 96 -2.05 -1.55 6.46
N ALA A 97 -0.83 -1.16 6.16
CA ALA A 97 0.00 -1.90 5.23
C ALA A 97 1.09 -2.68 5.96
N VAL A 98 1.42 -3.84 5.41
CA VAL A 98 2.67 -4.51 5.79
C VAL A 98 3.79 -3.73 5.12
N HIS A 99 4.72 -3.20 5.92
CA HIS A 99 5.88 -2.46 5.42
C HIS A 99 7.11 -3.38 5.33
N ASN A 100 8.09 -2.99 4.51
CA ASN A 100 9.28 -3.78 4.16
C ASN A 100 8.93 -5.15 3.57
N THR A 101 7.91 -5.17 2.71
CA THR A 101 7.45 -6.42 2.10
C THR A 101 8.48 -6.92 1.07
N ALA A 102 8.71 -8.23 1.08
CA ALA A 102 9.64 -8.92 0.20
C ALA A 102 8.89 -9.95 -0.66
N SER A 103 9.62 -10.82 -1.35
CA SER A 103 9.04 -11.97 -2.07
C SER A 103 8.28 -12.91 -1.14
N GLY A 104 7.15 -13.45 -1.60
CA GLY A 104 6.30 -14.39 -0.85
C GLY A 104 5.21 -13.73 -0.02
N ASP A 105 4.57 -14.48 0.87
CA ASP A 105 3.65 -13.93 1.87
C ASP A 105 4.48 -13.22 2.96
N PRO A 106 4.40 -11.89 3.13
CA PRO A 106 5.12 -11.16 4.17
C PRO A 106 4.36 -11.14 5.51
N ALA A 107 3.12 -11.64 5.57
CA ALA A 107 2.35 -11.80 6.79
C ALA A 107 2.87 -12.81 7.86
N PRO A 108 4.00 -13.55 7.69
CA PRO A 108 4.57 -14.38 8.76
C PRO A 108 5.24 -13.64 9.91
N ALA A 109 5.61 -12.36 9.78
CA ALA A 109 6.42 -11.69 10.81
C ALA A 109 5.63 -11.12 12.01
N LYS A 110 4.29 -11.12 11.98
CA LYS A 110 3.48 -10.64 13.11
C LYS A 110 3.13 -11.81 14.03
N ALA A 111 3.55 -11.73 15.30
CA ALA A 111 3.36 -12.78 16.31
C ALA A 111 1.89 -13.17 16.54
N ASP A 112 0.94 -12.28 16.22
CA ASP A 112 -0.50 -12.53 16.28
C ASP A 112 -1.06 -12.78 14.88
N THR A 113 -1.25 -14.06 14.55
CA THR A 113 -1.78 -14.49 13.24
C THR A 113 -3.24 -14.08 13.01
N THR A 114 -3.98 -13.72 14.06
CA THR A 114 -5.37 -13.30 13.95
C THR A 114 -5.52 -11.90 13.33
N LEU A 115 -4.42 -11.15 13.19
CA LEU A 115 -4.40 -9.83 12.57
C LEU A 115 -4.22 -9.89 11.04
N ARG A 116 -3.72 -11.01 10.51
CA ARG A 116 -3.44 -11.17 9.07
C ARG A 116 -4.61 -10.79 8.16
N PRO A 117 -5.88 -11.11 8.47
CA PRO A 117 -6.99 -10.80 7.57
C PRO A 117 -7.29 -9.31 7.38
N TRP A 118 -6.62 -8.42 8.13
CA TRP A 118 -6.74 -6.97 8.02
C TRP A 118 -5.70 -6.33 7.10
N PHE A 119 -4.71 -7.09 6.64
CA PHE A 119 -3.64 -6.62 5.77
C PHE A 119 -3.89 -7.03 4.32
N VAL A 120 -4.29 -6.06 3.50
CA VAL A 120 -4.52 -6.23 2.05
C VAL A 120 -3.75 -5.20 1.22
N VAL A 121 -2.97 -4.36 1.90
CA VAL A 121 -2.06 -3.37 1.33
C VAL A 121 -0.64 -3.73 1.78
N PHE A 122 0.30 -3.64 0.84
CA PHE A 122 1.68 -4.05 1.02
C PHE A 122 2.58 -2.96 0.43
N ASP A 123 3.58 -2.54 1.19
CA ASP A 123 4.52 -1.48 0.83
C ASP A 123 5.95 -1.97 1.02
N GLY A 124 6.82 -1.65 0.06
CA GLY A 124 8.23 -1.98 0.14
C GLY A 124 9.04 -1.49 -1.06
N ASP A 125 10.36 -1.66 -0.97
CA ASP A 125 11.32 -1.17 -1.94
C ASP A 125 11.24 -1.93 -3.27
N ALA A 126 11.09 -1.19 -4.38
CA ALA A 126 10.95 -1.72 -5.73
C ALA A 126 12.11 -2.64 -6.15
N SER A 127 13.33 -2.40 -5.66
CA SER A 127 14.51 -3.20 -5.94
C SER A 127 14.50 -4.58 -5.28
N GLY A 128 13.67 -4.76 -4.24
CA GLY A 128 13.50 -6.03 -3.51
C GLY A 128 12.57 -7.04 -4.19
N TYR A 129 11.77 -6.62 -5.19
CA TYR A 129 10.72 -7.47 -5.77
C TYR A 129 11.19 -8.27 -6.99
N ILE A 130 11.69 -9.47 -6.71
CA ILE A 130 12.02 -10.45 -7.74
C ILE A 130 10.77 -11.24 -8.14
N ASP A 131 9.90 -11.60 -7.19
CA ASP A 131 8.62 -12.32 -7.38
C ASP A 131 7.48 -11.66 -6.59
N THR A 132 6.44 -11.25 -7.32
CA THR A 132 5.24 -10.56 -6.83
C THR A 132 3.96 -11.36 -7.07
N SER A 133 4.07 -12.60 -7.55
CA SER A 133 2.94 -13.46 -7.92
C SER A 133 1.93 -13.65 -6.79
N PHE A 134 2.39 -13.67 -5.54
CA PHE A 134 1.54 -13.69 -4.34
C PHE A 134 0.55 -12.51 -4.30
N TYR A 135 1.03 -11.29 -4.53
CA TYR A 135 0.19 -10.08 -4.48
C TYR A 135 -0.79 -10.02 -5.64
N VAL A 136 -0.36 -10.45 -6.83
CA VAL A 136 -1.20 -10.50 -8.04
C VAL A 136 -2.31 -11.54 -7.87
N THR A 137 -1.96 -12.76 -7.48
CA THR A 137 -2.89 -13.89 -7.34
C THR A 137 -3.98 -13.61 -6.30
N ASN A 138 -3.64 -12.94 -5.22
CA ASN A 138 -4.58 -12.62 -4.14
C ASN A 138 -5.24 -11.23 -4.31
N HIS A 139 -4.98 -10.55 -5.43
CA HIS A 139 -5.42 -9.19 -5.74
C HIS A 139 -5.13 -8.19 -4.62
N TYR A 140 -4.01 -8.32 -3.92
CA TYR A 140 -3.62 -7.34 -2.92
C TYR A 140 -3.11 -6.05 -3.57
N TYR A 141 -3.23 -4.93 -2.85
CA TYR A 141 -2.73 -3.65 -3.29
C TYR A 141 -1.23 -3.56 -2.97
N LEU A 142 -0.39 -3.43 -4.00
CA LEU A 142 1.07 -3.41 -3.85
C LEU A 142 1.62 -2.03 -4.18
N ILE A 143 2.27 -1.40 -3.23
CA ILE A 143 2.95 -0.12 -3.38
C ILE A 143 4.44 -0.43 -3.41
N THR A 144 5.10 -0.01 -4.49
CA THR A 144 6.56 -0.13 -4.60
C THR A 144 7.18 1.24 -4.43
N THR A 145 8.12 1.40 -3.49
CA THR A 145 8.84 2.65 -3.24
C THR A 145 10.22 2.63 -3.89
N ASP A 146 10.84 3.81 -4.01
CA ASP A 146 12.21 3.98 -4.49
C ASP A 146 12.44 3.31 -5.86
N ALA A 147 11.47 3.49 -6.77
CA ALA A 147 11.44 2.83 -8.06
C ALA A 147 12.71 3.10 -8.88
N GLU A 148 13.32 4.27 -8.74
CA GLU A 148 14.59 4.64 -9.37
C GLU A 148 15.77 3.73 -9.00
N ASN A 149 15.73 3.05 -7.85
CA ASN A 149 16.81 2.16 -7.39
C ASN A 149 16.80 0.78 -8.06
N VAL A 150 15.74 0.42 -8.78
CA VAL A 150 15.71 -0.81 -9.59
C VAL A 150 16.86 -0.77 -10.60
N LYS A 151 17.68 -1.82 -10.64
CA LYS A 151 18.87 -1.83 -11.50
C LYS A 151 18.52 -1.98 -12.99
N PRO A 152 19.20 -1.25 -13.89
CA PRO A 152 20.19 -0.20 -13.62
C PRO A 152 19.52 1.05 -13.04
N ALA A 153 20.06 1.62 -11.96
CA ALA A 153 19.45 2.77 -11.30
C ALA A 153 19.39 3.99 -12.22
N ILE A 154 18.37 4.83 -12.02
CA ILE A 154 18.20 6.11 -12.72
C ILE A 154 18.14 7.24 -11.69
N ASP A 155 18.14 8.50 -12.15
CA ASP A 155 18.06 9.66 -11.26
C ASP A 155 16.72 9.68 -10.50
N ASP A 156 16.77 10.03 -9.21
CA ASP A 156 15.65 10.00 -8.27
C ASP A 156 14.73 11.23 -8.38
N VAL A 157 15.20 12.30 -9.04
CA VAL A 157 14.44 13.56 -9.15
C VAL A 157 14.22 13.99 -10.60
N LYS A 158 15.21 13.78 -11.47
CA LYS A 158 15.30 14.31 -12.84
C LYS A 158 15.76 13.27 -13.87
N PRO A 159 15.19 12.05 -13.92
CA PRO A 159 15.44 11.17 -15.05
C PRO A 159 14.82 11.77 -16.32
N THR A 160 15.22 11.26 -17.48
CA THR A 160 14.47 11.56 -18.71
C THR A 160 13.07 10.95 -18.64
N VAL A 161 12.11 11.53 -19.39
CA VAL A 161 10.75 10.99 -19.48
C VAL A 161 10.75 9.52 -19.88
N GLN A 162 11.56 9.13 -20.86
CA GLN A 162 11.65 7.74 -21.32
C GLN A 162 12.16 6.80 -20.23
N GLN A 163 13.23 7.17 -19.51
CA GLN A 163 13.76 6.36 -18.41
C GLN A 163 12.71 6.13 -17.32
N ALA A 164 11.95 7.18 -16.99
CA ALA A 164 10.90 7.11 -16.00
C ALA A 164 9.73 6.22 -16.47
N GLN A 165 9.27 6.36 -17.71
CA GLN A 165 8.21 5.50 -18.28
C GLN A 165 8.63 4.03 -18.31
N ASP A 166 9.83 3.74 -18.81
CA ASP A 166 10.40 2.39 -18.81
C ASP A 166 10.49 1.83 -17.39
N ARG A 167 10.83 2.69 -16.43
CA ARG A 167 10.88 2.30 -15.02
C ARG A 167 9.50 2.05 -14.43
N VAL A 168 8.46 2.84 -14.72
CA VAL A 168 7.10 2.58 -14.23
C VAL A 168 6.55 1.27 -14.80
N ALA A 169 6.79 1.02 -16.09
CA ALA A 169 6.33 -0.18 -16.77
C ALA A 169 6.84 -1.48 -16.15
N LEU A 170 8.07 -1.48 -15.60
CA LEU A 170 8.68 -2.67 -15.03
C LEU A 170 7.96 -3.19 -13.76
N PRO A 171 7.79 -2.43 -12.66
CA PRO A 171 7.00 -2.86 -11.51
C PRO A 171 5.52 -3.03 -11.86
N ALA A 172 4.94 -2.22 -12.75
CA ALA A 172 3.55 -2.36 -13.16
C ALA A 172 3.29 -3.72 -13.83
N GLY A 173 4.16 -4.14 -14.75
CA GLY A 173 4.14 -5.47 -15.38
C GLY A 173 4.45 -6.62 -14.42
N LYS A 174 4.96 -6.30 -13.23
CA LYS A 174 5.09 -7.22 -12.10
C LYS A 174 3.99 -7.05 -11.05
N GLY A 175 2.89 -6.39 -11.36
CA GLY A 175 1.76 -6.34 -10.45
C GLY A 175 1.82 -5.26 -9.35
N ALA A 176 2.69 -4.26 -9.47
CA ALA A 176 2.59 -3.06 -8.64
C ALA A 176 1.27 -2.30 -8.93
N SER A 177 0.61 -1.83 -7.87
CA SER A 177 -0.57 -0.98 -7.92
C SER A 177 -0.20 0.51 -7.93
N VAL A 178 0.88 0.88 -7.25
CA VAL A 178 1.48 2.22 -7.26
C VAL A 178 2.98 2.09 -7.34
N VAL A 179 3.61 2.95 -8.16
CA VAL A 179 5.06 3.09 -8.26
C VAL A 179 5.44 4.45 -7.68
N GLY A 180 6.16 4.44 -6.55
CA GLY A 180 6.55 5.62 -5.78
C GLY A 180 8.00 6.04 -6.06
N THR A 181 8.19 7.35 -6.24
CA THR A 181 9.47 8.00 -6.51
C THR A 181 9.31 9.54 -6.39
N ASP A 182 10.38 10.29 -6.63
CA ASP A 182 10.50 11.72 -6.39
C ASP A 182 10.47 12.60 -7.66
N TRP A 183 10.01 12.05 -8.79
CA TRP A 183 9.91 12.68 -10.12
C TRP A 183 8.83 13.75 -10.28
N ARG A 184 8.73 14.66 -9.31
CA ARG A 184 7.68 15.70 -9.20
C ARG A 184 7.58 16.63 -10.41
N GLN A 185 8.63 16.71 -11.24
CA GLN A 185 8.67 17.54 -12.45
C GLN A 185 8.18 16.81 -13.72
N LEU A 186 8.03 15.49 -13.69
CA LEU A 186 7.63 14.68 -14.86
C LEU A 186 6.11 14.59 -15.00
N THR A 187 5.47 15.70 -15.37
CA THR A 187 4.00 15.81 -15.46
C THR A 187 3.34 14.90 -16.50
N THR A 188 4.12 14.28 -17.40
CA THR A 188 3.63 13.26 -18.34
C THR A 188 3.73 11.84 -17.80
N VAL A 189 4.56 11.62 -16.76
CA VAL A 189 4.76 10.30 -16.14
C VAL A 189 3.89 10.15 -14.88
N LEU A 190 3.77 11.20 -14.07
CA LEU A 190 2.93 11.19 -12.87
C LEU A 190 1.46 10.75 -13.10
N PRO A 191 0.78 11.12 -14.20
CA PRO A 191 -0.59 10.66 -14.48
C PRO A 191 -0.66 9.31 -15.19
N GLU A 192 0.46 8.66 -15.47
CA GLU A 192 0.51 7.40 -16.21
C GLU A 192 -0.22 6.28 -15.47
N VAL A 193 -1.02 5.52 -16.20
CA VAL A 193 -1.72 4.34 -15.69
C VAL A 193 -1.54 3.22 -16.69
N LEU A 194 -0.87 2.16 -16.24
CA LEU A 194 -0.56 0.99 -17.04
C LEU A 194 -1.39 -0.22 -16.59
N PRO A 195 -1.59 -1.22 -17.46
CA PRO A 195 -2.07 -2.51 -17.03
C PRO A 195 -1.19 -3.08 -15.92
N ARG A 196 -1.85 -3.60 -14.89
CA ARG A 196 -1.19 -4.37 -13.83
C ARG A 196 -1.01 -5.80 -14.33
N GLY A 197 0.24 -6.28 -14.31
CA GLY A 197 0.62 -7.63 -14.74
C GLY A 197 -0.12 -8.76 -14.02
#